data_AF-A0A932ED00-F1
#
_entry.id   AF-A0A932ED00-F1
#
_cell.length_a   1.000
_cell.length_b   1.000
_cell.length_c   1.000
_cell.angle_alpha   90.00
_cell.angle_beta   90.00
_cell.angle_gamma   90.00
#
_symmetry.space_group_name_H-M   'P 1'
#
loop_
_entity.id
_entity.type
_entity.pdbx_description
1 polymer ?
#
loop_
_entity_poly.entity_id
_entity_poly.type
_entity_poly.pdbx_seq_one_letter_code
_entity_poly.pdbx_strand_id
1 'polypeptide(L)'
;MTIWVNAIVHNEENFLWFAIMSVVDYVDKVLVYDTGSTDKTVEIIRGIRGIKGDKVEFKEVGVVDKDRFPKMRQAMLDESRCDWILVLDGDEIWWEASIKKVINTIQKEGNKIDGIVVPMIVPVGDIYHFQEEKAGQYQLLGRKGHLSLRAINKKIPGLHVDWPYGKESYLDKNNSLIQERENVIFLDSPYLHVTHLKRSTSKRCSNKFKHELGNIKKDFQYPEVFSKRFPSIVSSPWQKIKGVDLLIAKVLTPFRKIKRRIK
;
A
#
# COMPACT_ATOMS: atom_id res chain seq x y z
N MET A 1 19.05 4.79 -11.84
CA MET A 1 18.83 5.07 -10.40
C MET A 1 18.43 3.80 -9.70
N THR A 2 18.89 3.60 -8.47
CA THR A 2 18.53 2.46 -7.63
C THR A 2 17.23 2.74 -6.87
N ILE A 3 16.31 1.78 -6.87
CA ILE A 3 14.96 1.89 -6.31
C ILE A 3 14.73 0.73 -5.36
N TRP A 4 14.51 1.02 -4.08
CA TRP A 4 14.15 0.01 -3.08
C TRP A 4 12.70 0.17 -2.65
N VAL A 5 12.06 -0.94 -2.32
CA VAL A 5 10.73 -0.97 -1.69
C VAL A 5 10.90 -1.03 -0.18
N ASN A 6 10.12 -0.21 0.52
CA ASN A 6 9.97 -0.27 1.96
C ASN A 6 8.56 -0.75 2.31
N ALA A 7 8.46 -1.95 2.88
CA ALA A 7 7.22 -2.57 3.32
C ALA A 7 7.22 -2.88 4.82
N ILE A 8 6.28 -2.29 5.55
CA ILE A 8 6.01 -2.60 6.95
C ILE A 8 4.71 -3.39 7.01
N VAL A 9 4.73 -4.56 7.64
CA VAL A 9 3.62 -5.50 7.60
C VAL A 9 3.23 -5.98 8.99
N HIS A 10 1.93 -6.29 9.13
CA HIS A 10 1.34 -6.88 10.33
C HIS A 10 0.04 -7.60 9.95
N ASN A 11 0.03 -8.92 10.05
CA ASN A 11 -1.12 -9.77 9.78
C ASN A 11 -1.77 -9.45 8.41
N GLU A 12 -1.04 -9.75 7.33
CA GLU A 12 -1.37 -9.49 5.92
C GLU A 12 -1.46 -10.77 5.06
N GLU A 13 -1.67 -11.95 5.68
CA GLU A 13 -1.57 -13.26 5.01
C GLU A 13 -2.40 -13.42 3.73
N ASN A 14 -3.51 -12.69 3.59
CA ASN A 14 -4.38 -12.85 2.41
C ASN A 14 -3.88 -12.08 1.18
N PHE A 15 -3.07 -11.04 1.36
CA PHE A 15 -2.71 -10.13 0.26
C PHE A 15 -1.22 -9.84 0.12
N LEU A 16 -0.40 -10.11 1.15
CA LEU A 16 1.02 -9.81 1.15
C LEU A 16 1.77 -10.41 -0.05
N TRP A 17 1.44 -11.66 -0.41
CA TRP A 17 2.00 -12.31 -1.58
C TRP A 17 1.80 -11.47 -2.83
N PHE A 18 0.56 -11.03 -3.08
CA PHE A 18 0.23 -10.24 -4.26
C PHE A 18 0.84 -8.85 -4.20
N ALA A 19 0.91 -8.23 -3.02
CA ALA A 19 1.53 -6.93 -2.84
C ALA A 19 3.01 -6.96 -3.26
N ILE A 20 3.82 -7.83 -2.67
CA ILE A 20 5.25 -7.93 -2.98
C ILE A 20 5.46 -8.41 -4.42
N MET A 21 4.75 -9.45 -4.86
CA MET A 21 4.93 -10.03 -6.20
C MET A 21 4.49 -9.07 -7.33
N SER A 22 3.67 -8.07 -7.05
CA SER A 22 3.30 -7.04 -8.03
C SER A 22 4.41 -6.04 -8.34
N VAL A 23 5.38 -5.86 -7.43
CA VAL A 23 6.45 -4.84 -7.57
C VAL A 23 7.86 -5.42 -7.62
N VAL A 24 8.09 -6.57 -7.01
CA VAL A 24 9.45 -7.09 -6.73
C VAL A 24 10.30 -7.27 -7.98
N ASP A 25 9.70 -7.54 -9.14
CA ASP A 25 10.44 -7.71 -10.41
C ASP A 25 10.87 -6.38 -11.05
N TYR A 26 10.36 -5.24 -10.58
CA TYR A 26 10.60 -3.92 -11.16
C TYR A 26 11.54 -3.02 -10.35
N VAL A 27 11.92 -3.45 -9.16
CA VAL A 27 12.77 -2.69 -8.22
C VAL A 27 14.09 -3.42 -7.99
N ASP A 28 15.07 -2.78 -7.37
CA ASP A 28 16.37 -3.40 -7.07
C ASP A 28 16.32 -4.27 -5.82
N LYS A 29 15.59 -3.84 -4.79
CA LYS A 29 15.43 -4.58 -3.53
C LYS A 29 14.08 -4.30 -2.87
N VAL A 30 13.57 -5.25 -2.10
CA VAL A 30 12.41 -5.10 -1.24
C VAL A 30 12.84 -5.38 0.20
N LEU A 31 12.79 -4.35 1.05
CA LEU A 31 13.00 -4.47 2.48
C LEU A 31 11.62 -4.66 3.14
N VAL A 32 11.47 -5.73 3.91
CA VAL A 32 10.21 -6.10 4.57
C VAL A 32 10.43 -6.20 6.08
N TYR A 33 9.73 -5.37 6.84
CA TYR A 33 9.72 -5.38 8.30
C TYR A 33 8.39 -5.94 8.81
N ASP A 34 8.44 -7.09 9.47
CA ASP A 34 7.28 -7.65 10.16
C ASP A 34 7.22 -7.17 11.60
N THR A 35 6.07 -6.63 12.00
CA THR A 35 5.86 -6.02 13.31
C THR A 35 5.16 -6.95 14.30
N GLY A 36 5.55 -8.24 14.29
CA GLY A 36 5.02 -9.26 15.19
C GLY A 36 3.71 -9.86 14.71
N SER A 37 3.67 -10.29 13.45
CA SER A 37 2.54 -11.03 12.91
C SER A 37 2.36 -12.37 13.63
N THR A 38 1.11 -12.77 13.77
CA THR A 38 0.68 -14.03 14.40
C THR A 38 -0.13 -14.92 13.47
N ASP A 39 -0.26 -14.51 12.20
CA ASP A 39 -0.81 -15.31 11.11
C ASP A 39 0.31 -15.84 10.19
N LYS A 40 -0.05 -16.29 8.99
CA LYS A 40 0.90 -16.85 8.01
C LYS A 40 1.80 -15.81 7.32
N THR A 41 1.74 -14.53 7.68
CA THR A 41 2.52 -13.44 7.06
C THR A 41 4.01 -13.77 6.99
N VAL A 42 4.62 -14.18 8.11
CA VAL A 42 6.06 -14.50 8.16
C VAL A 42 6.43 -15.68 7.25
N GLU A 43 5.61 -16.72 7.24
CA GLU A 43 5.82 -17.89 6.39
C GLU A 43 5.73 -17.53 4.90
N ILE A 44 4.76 -16.68 4.53
CA ILE A 44 4.62 -16.14 3.17
C ILE A 44 5.86 -15.34 2.76
N ILE A 45 6.38 -14.46 3.63
CA ILE A 45 7.59 -13.68 3.32
C ILE A 45 8.80 -14.60 3.09
N ARG A 46 8.98 -15.62 3.94
CA ARG A 46 10.03 -16.63 3.77
C ARG A 46 9.89 -17.39 2.46
N GLY A 47 8.67 -17.76 2.07
CA GLY A 47 8.37 -18.37 0.77
C GLY A 47 8.74 -17.46 -0.41
N ILE A 48 8.42 -16.17 -0.33
CA ILE A 48 8.81 -15.19 -1.35
C ILE A 48 10.33 -15.08 -1.42
N ARG A 49 11.03 -15.02 -0.30
CA ARG A 49 12.51 -15.03 -0.26
C ARG A 49 13.11 -16.27 -0.89
N GLY A 50 12.51 -17.45 -0.69
CA GLY A 50 12.93 -18.68 -1.36
C GLY A 50 12.89 -18.60 -2.89
N ILE A 51 12.01 -17.75 -3.45
CA ILE A 51 11.83 -17.58 -4.90
C ILE A 51 12.64 -16.39 -5.43
N LYS A 52 12.70 -15.29 -4.68
CA LYS A 52 13.32 -14.01 -5.11
C LYS A 52 14.73 -13.81 -4.59
N GLY A 53 15.22 -14.69 -3.72
CA GLY A 53 16.56 -14.64 -3.15
C GLY A 53 16.85 -13.32 -2.44
N ASP A 54 18.04 -12.79 -2.69
CA ASP A 54 18.57 -11.57 -2.06
C ASP A 54 17.84 -10.28 -2.47
N LYS A 55 16.93 -10.38 -3.44
CA LYS A 55 16.06 -9.27 -3.81
C LYS A 55 15.07 -8.91 -2.71
N VAL A 56 14.77 -9.83 -1.80
CA VAL A 56 13.87 -9.60 -0.66
C VAL A 56 14.65 -9.79 0.64
N GLU A 57 14.84 -8.68 1.35
CA GLU A 57 15.43 -8.64 2.68
C GLU A 57 14.31 -8.57 3.72
N PHE A 58 14.38 -9.41 4.74
CA PHE A 58 13.31 -9.59 5.71
C PHE A 58 13.83 -9.51 7.13
N LYS A 59 13.14 -8.74 7.97
CA LYS A 59 13.40 -8.62 9.41
C LYS A 59 12.11 -8.73 10.20
N GLU A 60 12.15 -9.50 11.28
CA GLU A 60 11.13 -9.50 12.32
C GLU A 60 11.56 -8.49 13.38
N VAL A 61 10.83 -7.38 13.52
CA VAL A 61 11.19 -6.29 14.43
C VAL A 61 10.37 -6.31 15.73
N GLY A 62 9.54 -7.35 15.91
CA GLY A 62 8.68 -7.52 17.08
C GLY A 62 7.47 -6.59 17.07
N VAL A 63 6.69 -6.63 18.15
CA VAL A 63 5.47 -5.81 18.26
C VAL A 63 5.85 -4.32 18.36
N VAL A 64 5.31 -3.53 17.43
CA VAL A 64 5.53 -2.08 17.35
C VAL A 64 4.27 -1.35 17.75
N ASP A 65 4.36 -0.53 18.80
CA ASP A 65 3.29 0.37 19.21
C ASP A 65 3.25 1.64 18.34
N LYS A 66 2.25 2.49 18.58
CA LYS A 66 2.05 3.74 17.82
C LYS A 66 3.19 4.73 17.94
N ASP A 67 3.92 4.73 19.06
CA ASP A 67 5.00 5.68 19.32
C ASP A 67 6.32 5.21 18.70
N ARG A 68 6.48 3.89 18.53
CA ARG A 68 7.62 3.27 17.86
C ARG A 68 7.44 3.18 16.35
N PHE A 69 6.21 3.24 15.84
CA PHE A 69 5.96 3.08 14.41
C PHE A 69 6.67 4.13 13.52
N PRO A 70 6.62 5.44 13.81
CA PRO A 70 7.39 6.44 13.04
C PRO A 70 8.90 6.20 13.11
N LYS A 71 9.42 5.84 14.30
CA LYS A 71 10.84 5.50 14.51
C LYS A 71 11.29 4.30 13.69
N MET A 72 10.42 3.30 13.56
CA MET A 72 10.68 2.14 12.71
C MET A 72 10.70 2.53 11.23
N ARG A 73 9.76 3.38 10.78
CA ARG A 73 9.75 3.87 9.39
C ARG A 73 10.99 4.72 9.08
N GLN A 74 11.46 5.52 10.04
CA GLN A 74 12.74 6.22 9.97
C GLN A 74 13.91 5.24 9.86
N ALA A 75 14.00 4.24 10.75
CA ALA A 75 15.06 3.23 10.70
C ALA A 75 15.10 2.49 9.35
N MET A 76 13.93 2.19 8.78
CA MET A 76 13.80 1.59 7.46
C MET A 76 14.28 2.51 6.34
N LEU A 77 13.96 3.82 6.42
CA LEU A 77 14.46 4.84 5.51
C LEU A 77 16.00 4.93 5.57
N ASP A 78 16.58 4.94 6.77
CA ASP A 78 18.04 5.02 6.97
C ASP A 78 18.77 3.79 6.42
N GLU A 79 18.18 2.60 6.58
CA GLU A 79 18.74 1.35 6.06
C GLU A 79 18.69 1.25 4.53
N SER A 80 17.74 1.93 3.89
CA SER A 80 17.52 1.83 2.44
C SER A 80 18.68 2.45 1.64
N ARG A 81 19.61 1.65 1.12
CA ARG A 81 20.77 2.13 0.35
C ARG A 81 20.43 2.31 -1.13
N CYS A 82 19.57 3.28 -1.41
CA CYS A 82 19.04 3.54 -2.74
C CYS A 82 18.94 5.05 -3.06
N ASP A 83 18.73 5.37 -4.34
CA ASP A 83 18.39 6.73 -4.78
C ASP A 83 16.92 7.06 -4.50
N TRP A 84 16.03 6.07 -4.60
CA TRP A 84 14.58 6.24 -4.48
C TRP A 84 13.96 5.14 -3.61
N ILE A 85 12.98 5.53 -2.79
CA ILE A 85 12.13 4.58 -2.07
C ILE A 85 10.76 4.49 -2.73
N LEU A 86 10.24 3.28 -2.87
CA LEU A 86 8.84 3.00 -3.14
C LEU A 86 8.21 2.50 -1.84
N VAL A 87 7.30 3.27 -1.25
CA VAL A 87 6.54 2.85 -0.09
C VAL A 87 5.46 1.87 -0.55
N LEU A 88 5.43 0.68 0.04
CA LEU A 88 4.46 -0.36 -0.28
C LEU A 88 3.85 -0.91 1.02
N ASP A 89 2.54 -0.75 1.19
CA ASP A 89 1.83 -1.41 2.28
C ASP A 89 1.42 -2.85 1.86
N GLY A 90 1.28 -3.77 2.82
CA GLY A 90 0.98 -5.19 2.56
C GLY A 90 -0.39 -5.46 1.93
N ASP A 91 -1.20 -4.43 1.74
CA ASP A 91 -2.52 -4.41 1.11
C ASP A 91 -2.56 -3.56 -0.17
N GLU A 92 -1.42 -3.36 -0.82
CA GLU A 92 -1.30 -2.59 -2.06
C GLU A 92 -0.80 -3.45 -3.20
N ILE A 93 -1.61 -3.59 -4.25
CA ILE A 93 -1.31 -4.46 -5.39
C ILE A 93 -1.26 -3.60 -6.65
N TRP A 94 -0.10 -3.57 -7.30
CA TRP A 94 0.12 -2.78 -8.49
C TRP A 94 -0.26 -3.53 -9.77
N TRP A 95 -0.83 -2.81 -10.74
CA TRP A 95 -0.84 -3.28 -12.12
C TRP A 95 0.56 -3.19 -12.70
N GLU A 96 0.89 -4.15 -13.56
CA GLU A 96 2.18 -4.21 -14.25
C GLU A 96 2.46 -2.93 -15.04
N ALA A 97 1.47 -2.42 -15.78
CA ALA A 97 1.60 -1.17 -16.52
C ALA A 97 1.85 0.04 -15.59
N SER A 98 1.16 0.10 -14.44
CA SER A 98 1.29 1.20 -13.47
C SER A 98 2.67 1.22 -12.84
N ILE A 99 3.16 0.09 -12.33
CA ILE A 99 4.48 0.02 -11.69
C ILE A 99 5.58 0.28 -12.70
N LYS A 100 5.51 -0.30 -13.91
CA LYS A 100 6.47 -0.01 -14.99
C LYS A 100 6.52 1.49 -15.31
N LYS A 101 5.38 2.15 -15.38
CA LYS A 101 5.31 3.59 -15.66
C LYS A 101 5.96 4.40 -14.54
N VAL A 102 5.71 4.08 -13.26
CA VAL A 102 6.39 4.72 -12.11
C VAL A 102 7.92 4.54 -12.20
N ILE A 103 8.39 3.31 -12.37
CA ILE A 103 9.82 3.00 -12.43
C ILE A 103 10.48 3.69 -13.63
N ASN A 104 9.86 3.65 -14.82
CA ASN A 104 10.38 4.32 -16.00
C ASN A 104 10.47 5.84 -15.83
N THR A 105 9.49 6.45 -15.16
CA THR A 105 9.53 7.89 -14.82
C THR A 105 10.69 8.19 -13.88
N ILE A 106 10.92 7.39 -12.84
CA ILE A 106 12.08 7.55 -11.95
C ILE A 106 13.39 7.42 -12.73
N GLN A 107 13.53 6.43 -13.61
CA GLN A 107 14.75 6.23 -14.39
C GLN A 107 15.05 7.39 -15.35
N LYS A 108 14.02 8.00 -15.95
CA LYS A 108 14.17 9.09 -16.93
C LYS A 108 14.31 10.46 -16.29
N GLU A 109 13.52 10.72 -15.25
CA GLU A 109 13.29 12.06 -14.72
C GLU A 109 13.67 12.20 -13.25
N GLY A 110 14.09 11.13 -12.57
CA GLY A 110 14.29 11.10 -11.12
C GLY A 110 15.35 12.07 -10.55
N ASN A 111 16.14 12.75 -11.39
CA ASN A 111 17.04 13.83 -10.96
C ASN A 111 16.33 15.20 -10.88
N LYS A 112 15.13 15.31 -11.46
CA LYS A 112 14.34 16.55 -11.59
C LYS A 112 13.11 16.56 -10.69
N ILE A 113 12.70 15.40 -10.18
CA ILE A 113 11.49 15.23 -9.37
C ILE A 113 11.84 14.74 -7.96
N ASP A 114 11.03 15.17 -7.00
CA ASP A 114 11.19 14.87 -5.56
C ASP A 114 10.31 13.68 -5.13
N GLY A 115 9.19 13.46 -5.80
CA GLY A 115 8.26 12.40 -5.45
C GLY A 115 7.18 12.15 -6.49
N ILE A 116 6.48 11.03 -6.34
CA ILE A 116 5.39 10.62 -7.24
C ILE A 116 4.14 10.29 -6.43
N VAL A 117 3.09 11.07 -6.68
CA VAL A 117 1.73 10.82 -6.20
C VAL A 117 0.97 10.03 -7.26
N VAL A 118 0.29 8.98 -6.83
CA VAL A 118 -0.52 8.10 -7.69
C VAL A 118 -1.95 7.96 -7.15
N PRO A 119 -2.92 7.63 -8.03
CA PRO A 119 -4.26 7.31 -7.59
C PRO A 119 -4.35 5.91 -6.95
N MET A 120 -5.38 5.69 -6.14
CA MET A 120 -5.71 4.38 -5.57
C MET A 120 -7.09 3.93 -6.03
N ILE A 121 -7.24 2.64 -6.30
CA ILE A 121 -8.55 2.01 -6.46
C ILE A 121 -8.85 1.19 -5.21
N VAL A 122 -9.96 1.49 -4.55
CA VAL A 122 -10.25 0.98 -3.20
C VAL A 122 -11.48 0.06 -3.23
N PRO A 123 -11.31 -1.27 -3.23
CA PRO A 123 -12.41 -2.19 -3.03
C PRO A 123 -12.88 -2.19 -1.56
N VAL A 124 -14.15 -2.52 -1.30
CA VAL A 124 -14.81 -2.49 0.01
C VAL A 124 -15.69 -3.72 0.19
N GLY A 125 -15.62 -4.35 1.37
CA GLY A 125 -16.37 -5.56 1.68
C GLY A 125 -15.80 -6.80 1.01
N ASP A 126 -15.64 -6.76 -0.31
CA ASP A 126 -14.97 -7.78 -1.10
C ASP A 126 -14.26 -7.18 -2.32
N ILE A 127 -13.67 -8.05 -3.14
CA ILE A 127 -12.85 -7.63 -4.29
C ILE A 127 -13.67 -7.06 -5.46
N TYR A 128 -15.00 -7.25 -5.47
CA TYR A 128 -15.89 -6.91 -6.59
C TYR A 128 -16.63 -5.58 -6.40
N HIS A 129 -16.63 -5.07 -5.17
CA HIS A 129 -17.32 -3.84 -4.82
C HIS A 129 -16.32 -2.72 -4.54
N PHE A 130 -16.49 -1.56 -5.17
CA PHE A 130 -15.56 -0.44 -5.09
C PHE A 130 -16.13 0.72 -4.31
N GLN A 131 -15.28 1.38 -3.52
CA GLN A 131 -15.65 2.57 -2.81
C GLN A 131 -16.00 3.71 -3.79
N GLU A 132 -17.02 4.51 -3.45
CA GLU A 132 -17.33 5.72 -4.22
C GLU A 132 -16.15 6.70 -4.20
N GLU A 133 -15.91 7.36 -5.34
CA GLU A 133 -14.84 8.36 -5.49
C GLU A 133 -14.96 9.51 -4.48
N LYS A 134 -16.20 9.91 -4.14
CA LYS A 134 -16.49 10.90 -3.09
C LYS A 134 -15.92 10.53 -1.72
N ALA A 135 -15.61 9.27 -1.47
CA ALA A 135 -14.98 8.87 -0.21
C ALA A 135 -13.49 9.22 -0.15
N GLY A 136 -12.86 9.49 -1.29
CA GLY A 136 -11.47 9.94 -1.37
C GLY A 136 -11.39 11.41 -1.00
N GLN A 137 -10.73 11.69 0.12
CA GLN A 137 -10.65 13.05 0.69
C GLN A 137 -9.22 13.57 0.77
N TYR A 138 -8.23 12.83 0.22
CA TYR A 138 -6.85 13.31 0.15
C TYR A 138 -6.78 14.49 -0.83
N GLN A 139 -6.06 15.53 -0.42
CA GLN A 139 -5.82 16.72 -1.23
C GLN A 139 -4.32 16.81 -1.50
N LEU A 140 -3.90 16.45 -2.71
CA LEU A 140 -2.50 16.43 -3.12
C LEU A 140 -2.39 17.05 -4.51
N LEU A 141 -1.43 17.95 -4.71
CA LEU A 141 -1.15 18.57 -6.01
C LEU A 141 -2.40 19.21 -6.66
N GLY A 142 -3.22 19.90 -5.85
CA GLY A 142 -4.47 20.52 -6.31
C GLY A 142 -5.59 19.53 -6.69
N ARG A 143 -5.41 18.23 -6.42
CA ARG A 143 -6.40 17.17 -6.72
C ARG A 143 -7.03 16.65 -5.44
N LYS A 144 -8.32 16.36 -5.48
CA LYS A 144 -9.06 15.71 -4.40
C LYS A 144 -9.45 14.29 -4.80
N GLY A 145 -9.16 13.29 -3.97
CA GLY A 145 -9.58 11.92 -4.22
C GLY A 145 -8.86 10.85 -3.39
N HIS A 146 -8.79 9.65 -3.94
CA HIS A 146 -7.97 8.55 -3.41
C HIS A 146 -6.56 8.69 -3.98
N LEU A 147 -5.71 9.46 -3.30
CA LEU A 147 -4.37 9.83 -3.77
C LEU A 147 -3.34 9.55 -2.69
N SER A 148 -2.15 9.08 -3.08
CA SER A 148 -1.07 8.78 -2.15
C SER A 148 0.30 9.06 -2.76
N LEU A 149 1.21 9.65 -1.97
CA LEU A 149 2.64 9.69 -2.27
C LEU A 149 3.21 8.27 -2.11
N ARG A 150 3.81 7.72 -3.18
CA ARG A 150 4.33 6.34 -3.16
C ARG A 150 5.79 6.23 -3.52
N ALA A 151 6.33 7.10 -4.36
CA ALA A 151 7.77 7.14 -4.62
C ALA A 151 8.38 8.44 -4.10
N ILE A 152 9.53 8.35 -3.43
CA ILE A 152 10.21 9.51 -2.83
C ILE A 152 11.70 9.45 -3.15
N ASN A 153 12.25 10.58 -3.57
CA ASN A 153 13.67 10.74 -3.86
C ASN A 153 14.46 10.86 -2.55
N LYS A 154 15.43 9.97 -2.31
CA LYS A 154 16.27 10.02 -1.10
C LYS A 154 17.30 11.16 -1.12
N LYS A 155 17.51 11.81 -2.27
CA LYS A 155 18.45 12.95 -2.39
C LYS A 155 17.87 14.25 -1.82
N ILE A 156 16.61 14.27 -1.38
CA ILE A 156 16.01 15.43 -0.72
C ILE A 156 16.81 15.74 0.56
N PRO A 157 17.36 16.96 0.72
CA PRO A 157 18.16 17.30 1.89
C PRO A 157 17.38 17.15 3.21
N GLY A 158 17.93 16.36 4.13
CA GLY A 158 17.33 16.11 5.45
C GLY A 158 16.02 15.34 5.40
N LEU A 159 15.81 14.50 4.37
CA LEU A 159 14.67 13.59 4.30
C LEU A 159 14.59 12.74 5.57
N HIS A 160 13.47 12.84 6.29
CA HIS A 160 13.20 12.06 7.49
C HIS A 160 11.71 11.76 7.63
N VAL A 161 11.37 10.90 8.59
CA VAL A 161 10.01 10.54 8.95
C VAL A 161 9.73 11.06 10.35
N ASP A 162 8.63 11.80 10.49
CA ASP A 162 8.13 12.24 11.78
C ASP A 162 6.59 12.14 11.80
N TRP A 163 5.99 12.72 12.84
CA TRP A 163 4.56 12.77 13.17
C TRP A 163 4.02 11.47 13.75
N PRO A 164 3.01 11.54 14.63
CA PRO A 164 2.47 10.36 15.30
C PRO A 164 1.79 9.41 14.31
N TYR A 165 1.71 8.14 14.69
CA TYR A 165 1.06 7.09 13.92
C TYR A 165 -0.33 7.50 13.38
N GLY A 166 -0.55 7.24 12.10
CA GLY A 166 -1.76 7.64 11.37
C GLY A 166 -1.71 9.06 10.79
N LYS A 167 -0.70 9.85 11.14
CA LYS A 167 -0.30 11.08 10.47
C LYS A 167 1.16 11.05 10.01
N GLU A 168 1.84 9.91 10.19
CA GLU A 168 3.25 9.74 9.82
C GLU A 168 3.51 10.27 8.40
N SER A 169 4.54 11.08 8.26
CA SER A 169 4.81 11.77 7.00
C SER A 169 6.30 11.86 6.75
N TYR A 170 6.66 11.85 5.46
CA TYR A 170 8.01 12.19 5.05
C TYR A 170 8.15 13.71 5.00
N LEU A 171 9.23 14.21 5.59
CA LEU A 171 9.54 15.62 5.74
C LEU A 171 10.94 15.92 5.19
N ASP A 172 11.18 17.15 4.77
CA ASP A 172 12.52 17.65 4.45
C ASP A 172 13.22 18.27 5.67
N LYS A 173 14.46 18.76 5.51
CA LYS A 173 15.23 19.42 6.56
C LYS A 173 14.52 20.59 7.28
N ASN A 174 13.50 21.18 6.66
CA ASN A 174 12.74 22.31 7.20
C ASN A 174 11.40 21.86 7.80
N ASN A 175 11.20 20.55 8.00
CA ASN A 175 9.93 19.95 8.44
C ASN A 175 8.75 20.22 7.48
N SER A 176 9.02 20.44 6.20
CA SER A 176 7.98 20.61 5.18
C SER A 176 7.59 19.25 4.60
N LEU A 177 6.28 19.05 4.37
CA LEU A 177 5.75 17.81 3.82
C LEU A 177 6.27 17.56 2.41
N ILE A 178 6.86 16.38 2.16
CA ILE A 178 7.38 16.07 0.82
C ILE A 178 6.28 16.15 -0.23
N GLN A 179 5.06 15.70 0.09
CA GLN A 179 3.92 15.70 -0.82
C GLN A 179 3.41 17.10 -1.25
N GLU A 180 3.91 18.17 -0.61
CA GLU A 180 3.56 19.56 -0.91
C GLU A 180 4.67 20.30 -1.68
N ARG A 181 5.80 19.64 -1.95
CA ARG A 181 6.93 20.24 -2.68
C ARG A 181 6.59 20.40 -4.17
N GLU A 182 7.13 21.46 -4.78
CA GLU A 182 6.85 21.83 -6.18
C GLU A 182 7.26 20.74 -7.19
N ASN A 183 8.35 20.02 -6.92
CA ASN A 183 8.88 18.97 -7.80
C ASN A 183 8.24 17.59 -7.57
N VAL A 184 7.14 17.51 -6.82
CA VAL A 184 6.33 16.28 -6.73
C VAL A 184 5.34 16.25 -7.88
N ILE A 185 5.32 15.15 -8.61
CA ILE A 185 4.47 14.97 -9.79
C ILE A 185 3.31 14.03 -9.50
N PHE A 186 2.21 14.23 -10.22
CA PHE A 186 1.13 13.27 -10.30
C PHE A 186 1.35 12.34 -11.48
N LEU A 187 1.19 11.03 -11.25
CA LEU A 187 1.24 10.02 -12.31
C LEU A 187 -0.04 9.18 -12.26
N ASP A 188 -0.78 9.18 -13.37
CA ASP A 188 -1.95 8.31 -13.51
C ASP A 188 -1.50 6.85 -13.74
N SER A 189 -1.14 6.22 -12.62
CA SER A 189 -0.62 4.86 -12.48
C SER A 189 -1.21 4.24 -11.21
N PRO A 190 -2.49 3.83 -11.22
CA PRO A 190 -3.16 3.38 -10.01
C PRO A 190 -2.56 2.10 -9.45
N TYR A 191 -2.78 1.85 -8.17
CA TYR A 191 -2.69 0.53 -7.53
C TYR A 191 -4.00 0.19 -6.81
N LEU A 192 -4.24 -1.09 -6.56
CA LEU A 192 -5.40 -1.60 -5.85
C LEU A 192 -5.09 -1.65 -4.35
N HIS A 193 -5.85 -0.91 -3.55
CA HIS A 193 -5.65 -0.78 -2.11
C HIS A 193 -6.73 -1.56 -1.34
N VAL A 194 -6.44 -2.81 -0.96
CA VAL A 194 -7.41 -3.76 -0.39
C VAL A 194 -7.60 -3.61 1.13
N THR A 195 -7.38 -2.41 1.65
CA THR A 195 -7.41 -2.12 3.10
C THR A 195 -8.76 -2.38 3.77
N HIS A 196 -9.84 -2.35 2.99
CA HIS A 196 -11.21 -2.58 3.47
C HIS A 196 -11.72 -4.01 3.26
N LEU A 197 -10.85 -4.92 2.84
CA LEU A 197 -11.13 -6.35 2.71
C LEU A 197 -10.61 -7.11 3.93
N LYS A 198 -10.97 -8.39 4.04
CA LYS A 198 -10.44 -9.26 5.09
C LYS A 198 -8.99 -9.60 4.75
N ARG A 199 -8.04 -8.96 5.46
CA ARG A 199 -6.60 -9.10 5.18
C ARG A 199 -5.91 -10.22 5.96
N SER A 200 -6.53 -10.68 7.05
CA SER A 200 -6.02 -11.78 7.88
C SER A 200 -7.16 -12.44 8.65
N THR A 201 -6.92 -13.69 9.08
CA THR A 201 -7.74 -14.39 10.07
C THR A 201 -7.39 -14.00 11.50
N SER A 202 -6.18 -13.50 11.74
CA SER A 202 -5.71 -13.03 13.04
C SER A 202 -6.14 -11.58 13.33
N LYS A 203 -6.19 -11.25 14.64
CA LYS A 203 -6.53 -9.90 15.11
C LYS A 203 -5.48 -8.89 14.66
N ARG A 204 -5.93 -7.71 14.24
CA ARG A 204 -5.07 -6.57 13.87
C ARG A 204 -5.26 -5.41 14.83
N CYS A 205 -4.24 -4.58 14.99
CA CYS A 205 -4.32 -3.34 15.78
C CYS A 205 -5.43 -2.40 15.30
N SER A 206 -5.76 -2.42 14.01
CA SER A 206 -6.92 -1.72 13.46
C SER A 206 -7.72 -2.64 12.54
N ASN A 207 -9.02 -2.80 12.83
CA ASN A 207 -9.93 -3.46 11.92
C ASN A 207 -10.47 -2.45 10.91
N LYS A 208 -9.89 -2.45 9.71
CA LYS A 208 -10.27 -1.56 8.60
C LYS A 208 -11.31 -2.19 7.66
N PHE A 209 -11.73 -3.43 7.90
CA PHE A 209 -12.76 -4.10 7.10
C PHE A 209 -14.03 -3.25 7.04
N LYS A 210 -14.59 -3.07 5.85
CA LYS A 210 -15.86 -2.35 5.67
C LYS A 210 -16.97 -3.30 5.27
N HIS A 211 -17.96 -3.45 6.13
CA HIS A 211 -19.27 -3.97 5.76
C HIS A 211 -19.98 -2.98 4.83
N GLU A 212 -19.70 -3.09 3.54
CA GLU A 212 -20.24 -2.22 2.50
C GLU A 212 -20.31 -2.94 1.16
N LEU A 213 -21.42 -2.73 0.45
CA LEU A 213 -21.60 -3.10 -0.95
C LEU A 213 -21.41 -1.84 -1.79
N GLY A 214 -20.16 -1.63 -2.20
CA GLY A 214 -19.74 -0.54 -3.07
C GLY A 214 -20.32 -0.62 -4.49
N ASN A 215 -19.76 0.18 -5.39
CA ASN A 215 -20.14 0.17 -6.80
C ASN A 215 -19.51 -1.04 -7.49
N ILE A 216 -20.25 -1.68 -8.40
CA ILE A 216 -19.73 -2.76 -9.24
C ILE A 216 -19.23 -2.12 -10.54
N LYS A 217 -17.98 -2.41 -10.90
CA LYS A 217 -17.40 -2.01 -12.19
C LYS A 217 -17.49 -3.20 -13.15
N LYS A 218 -18.29 -3.07 -14.21
CA LYS A 218 -18.32 -4.07 -15.28
C LYS A 218 -16.94 -4.12 -15.96
N ASP A 219 -16.49 -5.32 -16.30
CA ASP A 219 -15.23 -5.57 -17.03
C ASP A 219 -13.97 -4.98 -16.38
N PHE A 220 -13.99 -4.85 -15.05
CA PHE A 220 -12.84 -4.36 -14.29
C PHE A 220 -11.65 -5.31 -14.43
N GLN A 221 -10.54 -4.78 -14.94
CA GLN A 221 -9.28 -5.51 -15.07
C GLN A 221 -8.51 -5.43 -13.75
N TYR A 222 -8.34 -6.58 -13.11
CA TYR A 222 -7.58 -6.68 -11.87
C TYR A 222 -6.06 -6.75 -12.14
N PRO A 223 -5.23 -6.44 -11.14
CA PRO A 223 -3.78 -6.64 -11.24
C PRO A 223 -3.43 -8.05 -11.71
N GLU A 224 -2.52 -8.15 -12.68
CA GLU A 224 -2.19 -9.38 -13.39
C GLU A 224 -1.67 -10.47 -12.44
N VAL A 225 -1.09 -10.06 -11.31
CA VAL A 225 -0.58 -10.96 -10.26
C VAL A 225 -1.67 -11.86 -9.65
N PHE A 226 -2.95 -11.45 -9.67
CA PHE A 226 -4.06 -12.29 -9.17
C PHE A 226 -4.38 -13.49 -10.08
N SER A 227 -3.96 -13.44 -11.34
CA SER A 227 -4.13 -14.52 -12.32
C SER A 227 -2.90 -15.42 -12.41
N LYS A 228 -1.78 -15.03 -11.79
CA LYS A 228 -0.56 -15.85 -11.73
C LYS A 228 -0.71 -16.98 -10.70
N ARG A 229 0.10 -18.03 -10.83
CA ARG A 229 0.14 -19.11 -9.82
C ARG A 229 0.72 -18.57 -8.51
N PHE A 230 0.12 -18.98 -7.38
CA PHE A 230 0.58 -18.65 -6.04
C PHE A 230 0.52 -19.89 -5.13
N PRO A 231 1.33 -19.96 -4.06
CA PRO A 231 1.37 -21.11 -3.15
C PRO A 231 0.04 -21.32 -2.43
N SER A 232 -0.25 -22.57 -2.06
CA SER A 232 -1.49 -22.96 -1.37
C SER A 232 -1.69 -22.32 0.01
N ILE A 233 -0.60 -21.83 0.62
CA ILE A 233 -0.66 -21.08 1.89
C ILE A 233 -1.37 -19.71 1.73
N VAL A 234 -1.34 -19.14 0.52
CA VAL A 234 -1.95 -17.84 0.21
C VAL A 234 -3.42 -18.05 -0.13
N SER A 235 -4.29 -17.31 0.55
CA SER A 235 -5.72 -17.31 0.26
C SER A 235 -6.01 -16.82 -1.15
N SER A 236 -7.03 -17.40 -1.79
CA SER A 236 -7.55 -16.86 -3.05
C SER A 236 -7.99 -15.40 -2.85
N PRO A 237 -7.61 -14.46 -3.76
CA PRO A 237 -8.04 -13.06 -3.69
C PRO A 237 -9.51 -12.90 -4.12
N TRP A 238 -10.10 -13.93 -4.75
CA TRP A 238 -11.45 -13.93 -5.33
C TRP A 238 -12.53 -14.27 -4.30
N GLN A 239 -12.51 -13.60 -3.16
CA GLN A 239 -13.49 -13.79 -2.10
C GLN A 239 -14.69 -12.85 -2.28
N LYS A 240 -15.89 -13.34 -1.98
CA LYS A 240 -17.12 -12.56 -1.91
C LYS A 240 -17.56 -12.40 -0.46
N ILE A 241 -18.12 -11.25 -0.13
CA ILE A 241 -18.77 -11.06 1.16
C ILE A 241 -19.99 -11.99 1.25
N LYS A 242 -20.15 -12.69 2.38
CA LYS A 242 -21.18 -13.73 2.56
C LYS A 242 -21.66 -13.81 4.00
N GLY A 243 -22.74 -14.56 4.22
CA GLY A 243 -23.29 -14.81 5.56
C GLY A 243 -23.68 -13.55 6.31
N VAL A 244 -23.29 -13.46 7.59
CA VAL A 244 -23.61 -12.34 8.49
C VAL A 244 -23.00 -11.03 7.98
N ASP A 245 -21.78 -11.05 7.43
CA ASP A 245 -21.14 -9.84 6.90
C ASP A 245 -21.93 -9.23 5.73
N LEU A 246 -22.53 -10.06 4.87
CA LEU A 246 -23.38 -9.61 3.78
C LEU A 246 -24.67 -8.96 4.30
N LEU A 247 -25.29 -9.54 5.33
CA LEU A 247 -26.49 -8.98 5.96
C LEU A 247 -26.19 -7.60 6.56
N ILE A 248 -25.10 -7.50 7.33
CA ILE A 248 -24.64 -6.23 7.91
C ILE A 248 -24.34 -5.22 6.80
N ALA A 249 -23.65 -5.62 5.74
CA ALA A 249 -23.31 -4.73 4.63
C ALA A 249 -24.56 -4.20 3.92
N LYS A 250 -25.58 -5.02 3.68
CA LYS A 250 -26.86 -4.57 3.10
C LYS A 250 -27.54 -3.49 3.95
N VAL A 251 -27.49 -3.63 5.28
CA VAL A 251 -28.06 -2.64 6.21
C VAL A 251 -27.23 -1.36 6.25
N LEU A 252 -25.90 -1.46 6.37
CA LEU A 252 -25.02 -0.30 6.59
C LEU A 252 -24.74 0.52 5.33
N THR A 253 -24.80 -0.09 4.14
CA THR A 253 -24.41 0.56 2.88
C THR A 253 -25.17 1.86 2.61
N PRO A 254 -26.53 1.92 2.69
CA PRO A 254 -27.27 3.17 2.46
C PRO A 254 -26.84 4.30 3.38
N PHE A 255 -26.69 4.03 4.69
CA PHE A 255 -26.24 5.03 5.67
C PHE A 255 -24.84 5.55 5.38
N ARG A 256 -23.92 4.68 4.96
CA ARG A 256 -22.56 5.08 4.55
C ARG A 256 -22.59 6.00 3.34
N LYS A 257 -23.42 5.71 2.33
CA LYS A 257 -23.59 6.56 1.14
C LYS A 257 -24.17 7.93 1.48
N ILE A 258 -25.15 8.00 2.38
CA ILE A 258 -25.73 9.27 2.85
C ILE A 258 -24.67 10.09 3.59
N LYS A 259 -23.97 9.49 4.56
CA LYS A 259 -22.92 10.16 5.35
C LYS A 259 -21.82 10.80 4.48
N ARG A 260 -21.49 10.21 3.34
CA ARG A 260 -20.50 10.74 2.38
C ARG A 260 -20.96 11.98 1.61
N ARG A 261 -22.27 12.19 1.49
CA ARG A 261 -22.84 13.31 0.72
C ARG A 261 -23.08 14.54 1.60
N ILE A 262 -23.16 14.34 2.92
CA ILE A 262 -23.38 15.40 3.92
C ILE A 262 -22.05 16.02 4.39
N LYS A 263 -20.92 15.32 4.16
CA LYS A 263 -19.57 15.73 4.55
C LYS A 263 -18.81 16.28 3.35
#